data_AF-A0A1Z8WAE8-F1
#
_entry.id   AF-A0A1Z8WAE8-F1
#
_cell.length_a   1.000
_cell.length_b   1.000
_cell.length_c   1.000
_cell.angle_alpha   90.00
_cell.angle_beta   90.00
_cell.angle_gamma   90.00
#
_symmetry.space_group_name_H-M   'P 1'
#
loop_
_entity.id
_entity.type
_entity.pdbx_description
1 polymer ?
#
loop_
_entity_poly.entity_id
_entity_poly.type
_entity_poly.pdbx_seq_one_letter_code
_entity_poly.pdbx_strand_id
1 'polypeptide(L)'
;MNISIIGTGYVGLVTGTCFAEVGHNVICVDCDKKKIDLLQAGEIPIYEPGLKDLVERNVDAGRLSFTACTAEGVERADVIFIAVPTPPLEDGSVDLSFIEL
;
A
#
# COMPACT_ATOMS: atom_id res chain seq x y z
N MET A 1 -5.36 -9.50 -12.45
CA MET A 1 -6.18 -8.31 -12.14
C MET A 1 -5.26 -7.20 -11.69
N ASN A 2 -5.66 -5.96 -11.92
CA ASN A 2 -4.99 -4.77 -11.42
C ASN A 2 -5.64 -4.39 -10.08
N ILE A 3 -4.86 -4.41 -9.00
CA ILE A 3 -5.33 -4.13 -7.65
C ILE A 3 -4.63 -2.87 -7.14
N SER A 4 -5.39 -1.95 -6.58
CA SER A 4 -4.87 -0.78 -5.86
C SER A 4 -5.00 -0.98 -4.37
N ILE A 5 -3.94 -0.68 -3.62
CA ILE A 5 -3.97 -0.66 -2.16
C ILE A 5 -3.68 0.77 -1.69
N ILE A 6 -4.66 1.41 -1.08
CA ILE A 6 -4.52 2.77 -0.52
C ILE A 6 -4.14 2.64 0.96
N GLY A 7 -2.92 3.06 1.29
CA GLY A 7 -2.28 2.92 2.60
C GLY A 7 -1.13 1.91 2.57
N THR A 8 0.05 2.33 3.01
CA THR A 8 1.27 1.50 3.07
C THR A 8 1.71 1.17 4.51
N GLY A 9 0.76 1.17 5.44
CA GLY A 9 0.97 0.56 6.76
C GLY A 9 1.07 -0.96 6.69
N TYR A 10 1.19 -1.62 7.85
CA TYR A 10 1.31 -3.08 7.90
C TYR A 10 0.17 -3.81 7.20
N VAL A 11 -1.09 -3.36 7.35
CA VAL A 11 -2.25 -3.96 6.68
C VAL A 11 -2.09 -3.86 5.16
N GLY A 12 -1.91 -2.64 4.64
CA GLY A 12 -1.89 -2.41 3.20
C GLY A 12 -0.65 -2.98 2.52
N LEU A 13 0.55 -2.73 3.05
CA LEU A 13 1.79 -3.18 2.42
C LEU A 13 1.88 -4.71 2.38
N VAL A 14 1.55 -5.40 3.47
CA VAL A 14 1.55 -6.88 3.51
C VAL A 14 0.50 -7.42 2.55
N THR A 15 -0.73 -6.90 2.60
CA THR A 15 -1.82 -7.35 1.72
C THR A 15 -1.48 -7.17 0.25
N GLY A 16 -0.98 -5.99 -0.13
CA GLY A 16 -0.57 -5.70 -1.50
C GLY A 16 0.57 -6.58 -1.99
N THR A 17 1.56 -6.81 -1.14
CA THR A 17 2.69 -7.70 -1.46
C THR A 17 2.22 -9.14 -1.64
N CYS A 18 1.34 -9.64 -0.76
CA CYS A 18 0.76 -10.97 -0.87
C CYS A 18 -0.10 -11.13 -2.14
N PHE A 19 -0.87 -10.11 -2.52
CA PHE A 19 -1.62 -10.13 -3.78
C PHE A 19 -0.70 -10.17 -5.01
N ALA A 20 0.43 -9.45 -4.98
CA ALA A 20 1.43 -9.51 -6.03
C ALA A 20 2.10 -10.89 -6.11
N GLU A 21 2.38 -11.51 -4.95
CA GLU A 21 2.99 -12.85 -4.86
C GLU A 21 2.08 -13.93 -5.47
N VAL A 22 0.75 -13.82 -5.31
CA VAL A 22 -0.21 -14.75 -5.93
C VAL A 22 -0.54 -14.40 -7.40
N GLY A 23 0.16 -13.42 -7.99
CA GLY A 23 0.16 -13.16 -9.43
C GLY A 23 -0.70 -11.99 -9.91
N HIS A 24 -1.15 -11.09 -9.02
CA HIS A 24 -1.83 -9.86 -9.43
C HIS A 24 -0.85 -8.72 -9.73
N ASN A 25 -1.29 -7.73 -10.52
CA ASN A 25 -0.54 -6.48 -10.68
C ASN A 25 -1.04 -5.52 -9.60
N VAL A 26 -0.16 -5.08 -8.73
CA VAL A 26 -0.51 -4.30 -7.54
C VAL A 26 0.21 -2.96 -7.57
N ILE A 27 -0.54 -1.90 -7.28
CA ILE A 27 0.01 -0.59 -6.99
C ILE A 27 -0.39 -0.20 -5.56
N CYS A 28 0.62 0.05 -4.73
CA CYS A 28 0.44 0.54 -3.37
C CYS A 28 0.56 2.07 -3.36
N VAL A 29 -0.40 2.74 -2.75
CA VAL A 29 -0.54 4.20 -2.73
C VAL A 29 -0.43 4.71 -1.30
N ASP A 30 0.31 5.79 -1.06
CA ASP A 30 0.35 6.48 0.24
C ASP A 30 0.53 7.98 0.04
N CYS A 31 -0.10 8.81 0.88
CA CYS A 31 0.10 10.26 0.82
C CYS A 31 1.47 10.70 1.39
N ASP A 32 2.12 9.84 2.19
CA ASP A 32 3.45 10.10 2.70
C ASP A 32 4.50 9.81 1.62
N LYS A 33 4.90 10.87 0.91
CA LYS A 33 5.93 10.79 -0.12
C LYS A 33 7.24 10.18 0.38
N LYS A 34 7.62 10.40 1.65
CA LYS A 34 8.87 9.84 2.19
C LYS A 34 8.80 8.32 2.28
N LYS A 35 7.66 7.76 2.70
CA LYS A 35 7.47 6.30 2.70
C LYS A 35 7.51 5.72 1.30
N ILE A 36 6.88 6.40 0.33
CA ILE A 36 6.89 5.96 -1.07
C ILE A 36 8.32 5.99 -1.63
N ASP A 37 9.07 7.07 -1.40
CA ASP A 37 10.45 7.18 -1.87
C ASP A 37 11.34 6.06 -1.26
N LEU A 38 11.13 5.68 0.02
CA LEU A 38 11.81 4.53 0.66
C LEU A 38 11.43 3.20 0.00
N LEU A 39 10.13 2.95 -0.20
CA LEU A 39 9.64 1.72 -0.82
C LEU A 39 10.15 1.55 -2.26
N GLN A 40 10.20 2.65 -3.02
CA GLN A 40 10.77 2.69 -4.36
C GLN A 40 12.29 2.43 -4.37
N ALA A 41 12.98 2.74 -3.27
CA ALA A 41 14.39 2.41 -3.08
C ALA A 41 14.63 0.98 -2.54
N GLY A 42 13.58 0.18 -2.34
CA GLY A 42 13.67 -1.17 -1.76
C GLY A 42 13.80 -1.20 -0.23
N GLU A 43 13.56 -0.07 0.44
CA GLU A 43 13.54 0.01 1.90
C GLU A 43 12.11 -0.18 2.45
N ILE A 44 11.96 -0.99 3.49
CA ILE A 44 10.66 -1.31 4.08
C ILE A 44 10.45 -0.46 5.35
N PRO A 45 9.42 0.41 5.41
CA PRO A 45 9.21 1.36 6.51
C PRO A 45 8.62 0.72 7.77
N ILE A 46 8.44 -0.61 7.78
CA ILE A 46 7.92 -1.40 8.90
C ILE A 46 8.79 -2.64 9.12
N TYR A 47 8.74 -3.20 10.32
CA TYR A 47 9.33 -4.51 10.59
C TYR A 47 8.27 -5.59 10.48
N GLU A 48 8.39 -6.45 9.46
CA GLU A 48 7.57 -7.65 9.29
C GLU A 48 8.47 -8.77 8.73
N PRO A 49 8.63 -9.92 9.43
CA PRO A 49 9.50 -11.00 8.99
C PRO A 49 9.18 -11.51 7.58
N GLY A 50 10.18 -11.52 6.70
CA GLY A 50 10.07 -12.01 5.32
C GLY A 50 9.41 -11.07 4.31
N LEU A 51 8.89 -9.91 4.76
CA LEU A 51 8.22 -8.95 3.87
C LEU A 51 9.19 -8.34 2.85
N LYS A 52 10.41 -8.01 3.26
CA LYS A 52 11.42 -7.40 2.38
C LYS A 52 11.69 -8.25 1.14
N ASP A 53 11.97 -9.54 1.34
CA ASP A 53 12.24 -10.47 0.24
C ASP A 53 11.04 -10.61 -0.69
N LEU A 54 9.82 -10.59 -0.16
CA LEU A 54 8.59 -10.65 -0.95
C LEU A 54 8.38 -9.38 -1.79
N VAL A 55 8.64 -8.21 -1.21
CA VAL A 55 8.56 -6.92 -1.92
C VAL A 55 9.59 -6.88 -3.05
N GLU A 56 10.86 -7.15 -2.75
CA GLU A 56 11.95 -7.16 -3.75
C GLU A 56 11.61 -8.07 -4.93
N ARG A 57 11.22 -9.32 -4.67
CA ARG A 57 10.84 -10.28 -5.73
C ARG A 57 9.69 -9.79 -6.61
N ASN A 58 8.68 -9.15 -6.04
CA ASN A 58 7.50 -8.72 -6.80
C ASN A 58 7.71 -7.38 -7.52
N VAL A 59 8.57 -6.51 -6.99
CA VAL A 59 9.05 -5.32 -7.70
C VAL A 59 9.90 -5.73 -8.90
N ASP A 60 10.85 -6.64 -8.72
CA ASP A 60 11.70 -7.16 -9.80
C ASP A 60 10.88 -7.87 -10.89
N ALA A 61 9.82 -8.56 -10.49
CA ALA A 61 8.89 -9.20 -11.42
C ALA A 61 7.90 -8.23 -12.09
N GLY A 62 7.95 -6.93 -11.77
CA GLY A 62 7.05 -5.90 -12.32
C GLY A 62 5.59 -6.02 -11.88
N ARG A 63 5.31 -6.80 -10.82
CA ARG A 63 3.95 -7.03 -10.29
C ARG A 63 3.61 -6.13 -9.11
N LEU A 64 4.59 -5.52 -8.46
CA LEU A 64 4.38 -4.59 -7.34
C LEU A 64 5.02 -3.24 -7.65
N SER A 65 4.29 -2.16 -7.43
CA SER A 65 4.76 -0.78 -7.61
C SER A 65 4.20 0.14 -6.53
N PHE A 66 4.81 1.32 -6.38
CA PHE A 66 4.46 2.29 -5.34
C PHE A 66 4.30 3.68 -5.94
N THR A 67 3.28 4.44 -5.51
CA THR A 67 3.07 5.84 -5.92
C THR A 67 2.53 6.69 -4.78
N ALA A 68 2.81 7.99 -4.82
CA ALA A 68 2.19 8.98 -3.93
C ALA A 68 0.94 9.64 -4.56
N CYS A 69 0.59 9.26 -5.79
CA CYS A 69 -0.53 9.83 -6.53
C CYS A 69 -1.73 8.89 -6.50
N THR A 70 -2.77 9.26 -5.76
CA THR A 70 -4.01 8.48 -5.70
C THR A 70 -4.66 8.32 -7.08
N ALA A 71 -4.61 9.35 -7.93
CA ALA A 71 -5.19 9.26 -9.27
C ALA A 71 -4.53 8.17 -10.12
N GLU A 72 -3.19 8.06 -10.09
CA GLU A 72 -2.44 6.99 -10.77
C GLU A 72 -2.83 5.60 -10.25
N GLY A 73 -2.99 5.46 -8.93
CA GLY A 73 -3.39 4.21 -8.31
C GLY A 73 -4.83 3.78 -8.61
N VAL A 74 -5.72 4.72 -8.96
CA VAL A 74 -7.16 4.47 -9.18
C VAL A 74 -7.48 4.24 -10.66
N GLU A 75 -6.83 4.95 -11.58
CA GLU A 75 -7.23 5.03 -12.99
C GLU A 75 -7.37 3.66 -13.70
N ARG A 76 -6.58 2.66 -13.30
CA ARG A 76 -6.51 1.34 -13.97
C ARG A 76 -6.83 0.15 -13.07
N ALA A 77 -7.34 0.40 -11.87
CA ALA A 77 -7.61 -0.66 -10.90
C ALA A 77 -8.96 -1.35 -11.18
N ASP A 78 -8.96 -2.69 -11.18
CA ASP A 78 -10.18 -3.49 -11.20
C ASP A 78 -10.83 -3.51 -9.81
N VAL A 79 -10.00 -3.49 -8.76
CA VAL A 79 -10.39 -3.50 -7.34
C VAL A 79 -9.48 -2.56 -6.57
N ILE A 80 -10.07 -1.77 -5.66
CA ILE A 80 -9.36 -0.84 -4.78
C ILE A 80 -9.63 -1.24 -3.33
N PHE A 81 -8.57 -1.48 -2.56
CA PHE A 81 -8.65 -1.68 -1.12
C PHE A 81 -8.20 -0.41 -0.40
N ILE A 82 -9.02 0.07 0.54
CA ILE A 82 -8.67 1.18 1.43
C ILE A 82 -8.19 0.56 2.75
N ALA A 83 -6.89 0.70 3.02
CA ALA A 83 -6.17 0.16 4.18
C ALA A 83 -5.44 1.28 4.95
N VAL A 84 -6.09 2.44 5.04
CA VAL A 84 -5.59 3.62 5.77
C VAL A 84 -5.85 3.49 7.28
N PRO A 85 -5.15 4.27 8.13
CA PRO A 85 -5.41 4.28 9.56
C PRO A 85 -6.81 4.79 9.90
N THR A 86 -7.39 4.25 10.98
CA THR A 86 -8.62 4.74 11.61
C THR A 86 -8.40 4.87 13.12
N PRO A 87 -7.55 5.81 13.57
CA PRO A 87 -7.24 5.97 14.98
C PRO A 87 -8.48 6.40 15.80
N PRO A 88 -8.49 6.23 17.12
CA PRO A 88 -9.55 6.79 17.96
C PRO A 88 -9.41 8.32 18.09
N LEU A 89 -10.55 9.03 18.11
CA LEU A 89 -10.66 10.43 18.51
C LEU A 89 -10.59 10.57 20.04
N GLU A 90 -10.53 11.80 20.55
CA GLU A 90 -10.46 12.09 22.00
C GLU A 90 -11.65 11.52 22.80
N ASP A 91 -12.82 11.41 22.17
CA ASP A 91 -14.03 10.83 22.75
C ASP A 91 -14.12 9.29 22.58
N GLY A 92 -13.12 8.67 21.96
CA GLY A 92 -13.06 7.24 21.68
C GLY A 92 -13.83 6.79 20.43
N SER A 93 -14.47 7.70 19.71
CA SER A 93 -15.05 7.40 18.39
C SER A 93 -13.96 7.19 17.33
N VAL A 94 -14.33 6.71 16.15
CA VAL A 94 -13.36 6.39 15.08
C VAL A 94 -13.08 7.62 14.23
N ASP A 95 -11.82 7.97 14.04
CA ASP A 95 -11.39 8.98 13.07
C ASP A 95 -11.47 8.40 11.65
N LEU A 96 -12.41 8.92 10.85
CA LEU A 96 -12.62 8.55 9.46
C LEU A 96 -12.03 9.56 8.46
N SER A 97 -11.31 10.59 8.93
CA SER A 97 -10.76 11.67 8.08
C SER A 97 -9.76 11.18 7.02
N PHE A 98 -9.18 9.99 7.19
CA PHE A 98 -8.31 9.36 6.20
C PHE A 98 -9.08 8.67 5.04
N ILE A 99 -10.38 8.47 5.20
CA ILE A 99 -11.28 7.79 4.25
C ILE A 99 -12.22 8.82 3.59
N GLU A 100 -12.72 9.75 4.38
CA GLU A 100 -13.68 10.78 3.97
C GLU A 100 -12.99 12.03 3.41
N LEU A 101 -13.78 12.92 2.81
CA LEU A 101 -13.34 14.16 2.17
C LEU A 101 -12.97 15.26 3.17
#